data_AF-A0A380EDL2-F1
#
_entry.id   AF-A0A380EDL2-F1
#
_cell.length_a   1.000
_cell.length_b   1.000
_cell.length_c   1.000
_cell.angle_alpha   90.00
_cell.angle_beta   90.00
_cell.angle_gamma   90.00
#
_symmetry.space_group_name_H-M   'P 1'
#
loop_
_entity.id
_entity.type
_entity.pdbx_description
1 polymer ?
#
loop_
_entity_poly.entity_id
_entity_poly.type
_entity_poly.pdbx_seq_one_letter_code
_entity_poly.pdbx_strand_id
1 'polypeptide(L)'
;MKNAPQTLEEVEANAAKLTDSKKKQYGMLFDAKNFYFNYPFLFGNDDYIFKKNGSEYDIHQLGLNSKHVVKNAERLQKWYDKGYLPKAATHDVMIGLFKEGKVGQFVTGPWNINEYQETFGKDLGVTTLPTDGGKPMKPFLGVRGWYLSEYSKHKYWAKDLMLYITSKDTLQKYTDEMSEITGRVDVKSSNPNLKVFEKQARHAEPMPNIPEMRQVWEPMGNASIFISNGKNPKQALDEATNDITQNIKILHPSQNDKKGD
;
A
#
# COMPACT_ATOMS: atom_id res chain seq x y z
N MET A 1 -17.72 -15.70 -4.70
CA MET A 1 -18.43 -15.32 -3.45
C MET A 1 -19.55 -14.36 -3.80
N LYS A 2 -20.71 -14.38 -3.12
CA LYS A 2 -21.84 -13.50 -3.49
C LYS A 2 -21.79 -12.10 -2.86
N ASN A 3 -21.22 -11.97 -1.65
CA ASN A 3 -21.09 -10.70 -0.93
C ASN A 3 -19.63 -10.44 -0.60
N ALA A 4 -19.21 -9.18 -0.71
CA ALA A 4 -17.87 -8.74 -0.28
C ALA A 4 -17.81 -8.61 1.24
N PRO A 5 -16.73 -9.07 1.90
CA PRO A 5 -16.61 -8.96 3.35
C PRO A 5 -16.47 -7.50 3.79
N GLN A 6 -17.11 -7.19 4.92
CA GLN A 6 -17.16 -5.85 5.49
C GLN A 6 -16.15 -5.69 6.64
N THR A 7 -15.70 -6.79 7.25
CA THR A 7 -14.72 -6.77 8.34
C THR A 7 -13.50 -7.64 8.02
N LEU A 8 -12.37 -7.33 8.63
CA LEU A 8 -11.15 -8.12 8.48
C LEU A 8 -11.33 -9.55 9.02
N GLU A 9 -12.17 -9.75 10.03
CA GLU A 9 -12.55 -11.08 10.53
C GLU A 9 -13.29 -11.90 9.47
N GLU A 10 -14.15 -11.27 8.66
CA GLU A 10 -14.81 -11.95 7.53
C GLU A 10 -13.80 -12.28 6.41
N VAL A 11 -12.82 -11.42 6.16
CA VAL A 11 -11.71 -11.71 5.24
C VAL A 11 -10.93 -12.93 5.73
N GLU A 12 -10.59 -12.98 7.01
CA GLU A 12 -9.90 -14.12 7.64
C GLU A 12 -10.74 -15.40 7.61
N ALA A 13 -12.06 -15.31 7.81
CA ALA A 13 -12.97 -16.45 7.70
C ALA A 13 -12.99 -17.02 6.27
N ASN A 14 -13.01 -16.14 5.26
CA ASN A 14 -12.90 -16.55 3.86
C ASN A 14 -11.52 -17.16 3.56
N ALA A 15 -10.44 -16.60 4.12
CA ALA A 15 -9.10 -17.17 4.04
C ALA A 15 -9.06 -18.60 4.58
N ALA A 16 -9.64 -18.82 5.77
CA ALA A 16 -9.73 -20.14 6.39
C ALA A 16 -10.55 -21.14 5.55
N LYS A 17 -11.67 -20.69 4.99
CA LYS A 17 -12.61 -21.54 4.26
C LYS A 17 -12.14 -21.93 2.86
N LEU A 18 -11.48 -21.01 2.15
CA LEU A 18 -11.22 -21.13 0.71
C LEU A 18 -9.75 -21.45 0.38
N THR A 19 -8.86 -21.42 1.35
CA THR A 19 -7.44 -21.71 1.10
C THR A 19 -7.20 -23.21 1.04
N ASP A 20 -6.64 -23.66 -0.09
CA ASP A 20 -6.06 -24.99 -0.30
C ASP A 20 -4.68 -24.79 -0.94
N SER A 21 -3.65 -24.73 -0.10
CA SER A 21 -2.27 -24.45 -0.52
C SER A 21 -1.72 -25.52 -1.46
N LYS A 22 -2.20 -26.77 -1.38
CA LYS A 22 -1.80 -27.86 -2.28
C LYS A 22 -2.31 -27.62 -3.71
N LYS A 23 -3.46 -26.96 -3.84
CA LYS A 23 -4.04 -26.55 -5.12
C LYS A 23 -3.68 -25.12 -5.53
N LYS A 24 -2.83 -24.44 -4.75
CA LYS A 24 -2.51 -23.01 -4.90
C LYS A 24 -3.77 -22.14 -4.92
N GLN A 25 -4.78 -22.51 -4.12
CA GLN A 25 -6.01 -21.74 -3.95
C GLN A 25 -5.94 -20.96 -2.64
N TYR A 26 -6.37 -19.69 -2.66
CA TYR A 26 -6.25 -18.77 -1.52
C TYR A 26 -7.56 -18.01 -1.32
N GLY A 27 -8.08 -17.96 -0.09
CA GLY A 27 -9.29 -17.18 0.21
C GLY A 27 -9.07 -15.67 0.28
N MET A 28 -7.84 -15.26 0.58
CA MET A 28 -7.35 -13.90 0.52
C MET A 28 -5.93 -13.91 -0.05
N LEU A 29 -5.55 -12.87 -0.78
CA LEU A 29 -4.19 -12.70 -1.25
C LEU A 29 -3.86 -11.22 -1.38
N PHE A 30 -2.63 -10.87 -1.01
CA PHE A 30 -2.03 -9.56 -1.20
C PHE A 30 -0.51 -9.69 -1.05
N ASP A 31 0.25 -8.73 -1.57
CA ASP A 31 1.70 -8.75 -1.46
C ASP A 31 2.16 -8.27 -0.07
N ALA A 32 1.99 -9.15 0.91
CA ALA A 32 2.33 -8.92 2.31
C ALA A 32 3.83 -8.70 2.59
N LYS A 33 4.72 -9.00 1.63
CA LYS A 33 6.16 -8.72 1.76
C LYS A 33 6.53 -7.32 1.28
N ASN A 34 5.66 -6.70 0.49
CA ASN A 34 5.82 -5.33 0.03
C ASN A 34 5.12 -4.38 1.01
N PHE A 35 5.91 -3.50 1.63
CA PHE A 35 5.43 -2.59 2.66
C PHE A 35 4.28 -1.70 2.18
N TYR A 36 4.22 -1.35 0.88
CA TYR A 36 3.13 -0.55 0.31
C TYR A 36 1.76 -1.23 0.46
N PHE A 37 1.67 -2.52 0.12
CA PHE A 37 0.43 -3.30 0.24
C PHE A 37 0.18 -3.78 1.67
N ASN A 38 1.24 -3.97 2.45
CA ASN A 38 1.15 -4.46 3.81
C ASN A 38 0.79 -3.36 4.84
N TYR A 39 1.04 -2.09 4.51
CA TYR A 39 0.75 -0.95 5.38
C TYR A 39 -0.64 -0.98 6.04
N PRO A 40 -1.78 -1.12 5.32
CA PRO A 40 -3.11 -1.12 5.93
C PRO A 40 -3.39 -2.32 6.85
N PHE A 41 -2.56 -3.36 6.80
CA PHE A 41 -2.67 -4.54 7.66
C PHE A 41 -1.76 -4.46 8.89
N LEU A 42 -0.70 -3.66 8.82
CA LEU A 42 0.25 -3.40 9.90
C LEU A 42 -0.16 -2.18 10.76
N PHE A 43 -0.60 -1.09 10.13
CA PHE A 43 -0.85 0.19 10.76
C PHE A 43 -2.36 0.43 10.92
N GLY A 44 -2.79 0.72 12.14
CA GLY A 44 -4.14 1.18 12.45
C GLY A 44 -4.27 2.70 12.38
N ASN A 45 -5.47 3.20 12.68
CA ASN A 45 -5.80 4.62 12.52
C ASN A 45 -4.98 5.59 13.38
N ASP A 46 -4.41 5.09 14.48
CA ASP A 46 -3.65 5.86 15.47
C ASP A 46 -2.13 5.58 15.40
N ASP A 47 -1.70 4.66 14.52
CA ASP A 47 -0.27 4.42 14.25
C ASP A 47 0.27 5.41 13.21
N TYR A 48 1.60 5.51 13.16
CA TYR A 48 2.31 6.40 12.26
C TYR A 48 3.68 5.84 11.91
N ILE A 49 4.22 6.24 10.76
CA ILE A 49 5.63 5.99 10.42
C ILE A 49 6.49 7.02 11.13
N PHE A 50 6.28 8.29 10.77
CA PHE A 50 6.85 9.47 11.42
C PHE A 50 5.73 10.20 12.12
N LYS A 51 5.94 10.59 13.38
CA LYS A 51 4.93 11.36 14.11
C LYS A 51 4.74 12.72 13.45
N LYS A 52 3.49 13.16 13.31
CA LYS A 52 3.20 14.53 12.84
C LYS A 52 3.14 15.49 14.02
N ASN A 53 3.83 16.63 13.89
CA ASN A 53 3.71 17.79 14.75
C ASN A 53 3.08 18.92 13.92
N GLY A 54 1.75 19.02 13.91
CA GLY A 54 1.04 19.86 12.94
C GLY A 54 1.17 19.32 11.51
N SER A 55 1.70 20.12 10.59
CA SER A 55 1.95 19.71 9.20
C SER A 55 3.32 19.06 8.97
N GLU A 56 4.21 19.11 9.97
CA GLU A 56 5.59 18.62 9.85
C GLU A 56 5.71 17.19 10.38
N TYR A 57 6.63 16.42 9.79
CA TYR A 57 7.00 15.09 10.25
C TYR A 57 8.22 15.18 11.16
N ASP A 58 8.14 14.57 12.34
CA ASP A 58 9.27 14.38 13.23
C ASP A 58 10.03 13.10 12.83
N ILE A 59 11.18 13.29 12.20
CA ILE A 59 12.04 12.20 11.68
C ILE A 59 12.71 11.37 12.79
N HIS A 60 12.64 11.82 14.05
CA HIS A 60 13.21 11.13 15.19
C HIS A 60 12.15 10.38 16.02
N GLN A 61 10.86 10.60 15.75
CA GLN A 61 9.76 9.88 16.39
C GLN A 61 9.14 8.88 15.42
N LEU A 62 9.69 7.67 15.40
CA LEU A 62 9.21 6.55 14.59
C LEU A 62 8.17 5.72 15.35
N GLY A 63 7.09 5.33 14.66
CA GLY A 63 6.02 4.49 15.22
C GLY A 63 5.99 3.05 14.67
N LEU A 64 7.08 2.62 14.01
CA LEU A 64 7.15 1.38 13.22
C LEU A 64 7.12 0.08 14.05
N ASN A 65 7.46 0.15 15.33
CA ASN A 65 7.48 -0.96 16.28
C ASN A 65 6.57 -0.72 17.49
N SER A 66 5.50 0.08 17.31
CA SER A 66 4.49 0.29 18.36
C SER A 66 3.89 -1.04 18.81
N LYS A 67 3.35 -1.11 20.05
CA LYS A 67 2.68 -2.32 20.54
C LYS A 67 1.54 -2.78 19.61
N HIS A 68 0.84 -1.84 18.98
CA HIS A 68 -0.25 -2.14 18.06
C HIS A 68 0.29 -2.68 16.72
N VAL A 69 1.34 -2.07 16.15
CA VAL A 69 1.99 -2.55 14.93
C VAL A 69 2.59 -3.94 15.13
N VAL A 70 3.23 -4.21 16.28
CA VAL A 70 3.76 -5.54 16.62
C VAL A 70 2.64 -6.58 16.68
N LYS A 71 1.52 -6.27 17.35
CA LYS A 71 0.34 -7.17 17.41
C LYS A 71 -0.20 -7.50 16.01
N ASN A 72 -0.25 -6.51 15.12
CA ASN A 72 -0.70 -6.71 13.74
C ASN A 72 0.31 -7.53 12.93
N ALA A 73 1.60 -7.35 13.15
CA ALA A 73 2.65 -8.16 12.55
C ALA A 73 2.60 -9.63 13.04
N GLU A 74 2.24 -9.88 14.31
CA GLU A 74 1.96 -11.23 14.82
C GLU A 74 0.73 -11.87 14.14
N ARG A 75 -0.33 -11.09 13.88
CA ARG A 75 -1.48 -11.56 13.10
C ARG A 75 -1.07 -11.94 11.67
N LEU A 76 -0.25 -11.11 11.03
CA LEU A 76 0.30 -11.38 9.70
C LEU A 76 1.16 -12.65 9.67
N GLN A 77 2.03 -12.85 10.67
CA GLN A 77 2.81 -14.08 10.81
C GLN A 77 1.91 -15.31 10.90
N LYS A 78 0.83 -15.24 11.71
CA LYS A 78 -0.15 -16.33 11.83
C LYS A 78 -0.84 -16.65 10.51
N TRP A 79 -1.06 -15.67 9.62
CA TRP A 79 -1.60 -15.95 8.28
C TRP A 79 -0.65 -16.78 7.43
N TYR A 80 0.66 -16.54 7.53
CA TYR A 80 1.67 -17.40 6.88
C TYR A 80 1.72 -18.80 7.50
N ASP A 81 1.65 -18.91 8.82
CA ASP A 81 1.69 -20.21 9.52
C ASP A 81 0.46 -21.06 9.19
N LYS A 82 -0.71 -20.44 9.03
CA LYS A 82 -1.95 -21.08 8.58
C LYS A 82 -1.98 -21.37 7.08
N GLY A 83 -0.99 -20.90 6.32
CA GLY A 83 -0.91 -21.06 4.87
C GLY A 83 -1.87 -20.19 4.05
N TYR A 84 -2.50 -19.19 4.68
CA TYR A 84 -3.40 -18.25 4.00
C TYR A 84 -2.66 -17.34 3.02
N LEU A 85 -1.36 -17.13 3.27
CA LEU A 85 -0.48 -16.39 2.37
C LEU A 85 0.69 -17.28 1.91
N PRO A 86 1.03 -17.26 0.62
CA PRO A 86 2.20 -17.97 0.11
C PRO A 86 3.51 -17.29 0.52
N LYS A 87 4.45 -18.04 1.09
CA LYS A 87 5.79 -17.51 1.46
C LYS A 87 6.63 -17.13 0.23
N ALA A 88 6.57 -17.95 -0.82
CA ALA A 88 7.47 -17.84 -1.99
C ALA A 88 6.89 -17.06 -3.18
N ALA A 89 5.61 -16.67 -3.17
CA ALA A 89 5.02 -15.97 -4.32
C ALA A 89 5.61 -14.55 -4.45
N THR A 90 5.86 -14.15 -5.69
CA THR A 90 6.10 -12.75 -6.08
C THR A 90 4.77 -12.06 -6.40
N HIS A 91 4.77 -10.74 -6.51
CA HIS A 91 3.58 -9.98 -6.89
C HIS A 91 2.95 -10.48 -8.21
N ASP A 92 3.77 -10.70 -9.24
CA ASP A 92 3.29 -11.19 -10.55
C ASP A 92 2.66 -12.58 -10.46
N VAL A 93 3.23 -13.47 -9.63
CA VAL A 93 2.62 -14.79 -9.37
C VAL A 93 1.26 -14.63 -8.69
N MET A 94 1.11 -13.69 -7.77
CA MET A 94 -0.18 -13.42 -7.11
C MET A 94 -1.23 -12.89 -8.10
N ILE A 95 -0.83 -11.98 -9.00
CA ILE A 95 -1.69 -11.50 -10.09
C ILE A 95 -2.15 -12.67 -10.98
N GLY A 96 -1.22 -13.55 -11.37
CA GLY A 96 -1.52 -14.74 -12.16
C GLY A 96 -2.52 -15.66 -11.46
N LEU A 97 -2.31 -15.97 -10.18
CA LEU A 97 -3.23 -16.80 -9.38
C LEU A 97 -4.62 -16.18 -9.29
N PHE A 98 -4.72 -14.85 -9.15
CA PHE A 98 -6.02 -14.19 -9.18
C PHE A 98 -6.69 -14.39 -10.52
N LYS A 99 -6.03 -14.03 -11.64
CA LYS A 99 -6.53 -14.18 -13.01
C LYS A 99 -6.94 -15.61 -13.38
N GLU A 100 -6.29 -16.62 -12.80
CA GLU A 100 -6.66 -18.04 -12.96
C GLU A 100 -7.92 -18.45 -12.15
N GLY A 101 -8.54 -17.52 -11.41
CA GLY A 101 -9.70 -17.78 -10.56
C GLY A 101 -9.36 -18.55 -9.28
N LYS A 102 -8.08 -18.60 -8.88
CA LYS A 102 -7.63 -19.35 -7.69
C LYS A 102 -7.65 -18.54 -6.40
N VAL A 103 -8.04 -17.27 -6.47
CA VAL A 103 -8.03 -16.36 -5.34
C VAL A 103 -9.42 -15.81 -5.12
N GLY A 104 -9.95 -15.97 -3.90
CA GLY A 104 -11.27 -15.46 -3.56
C GLY A 104 -11.31 -13.93 -3.44
N GLN A 105 -10.28 -13.34 -2.84
CA GLN A 105 -10.18 -11.90 -2.61
C GLN A 105 -8.74 -11.45 -2.83
N PHE A 106 -8.55 -10.38 -3.59
CA PHE A 106 -7.23 -9.86 -3.90
C PHE A 106 -7.15 -8.37 -3.57
N VAL A 107 -6.19 -7.98 -2.72
CA VAL A 107 -5.93 -6.57 -2.44
C VAL A 107 -4.88 -6.05 -3.42
N THR A 108 -5.28 -5.05 -4.18
CA THR A 108 -4.48 -4.43 -5.24
C THR A 108 -4.96 -2.99 -5.47
N GLY A 109 -4.26 -2.25 -6.34
CA GLY A 109 -4.67 -0.93 -6.76
C GLY A 109 -5.36 -0.91 -8.13
N PRO A 110 -5.70 0.29 -8.62
CA PRO A 110 -6.50 0.43 -9.84
C PRO A 110 -5.74 0.10 -11.13
N TRP A 111 -4.41 0.01 -11.10
CA TRP A 111 -3.57 -0.10 -12.30
C TRP A 111 -3.77 -1.38 -13.14
N ASN A 112 -4.29 -2.47 -12.56
CA ASN A 112 -4.66 -3.69 -13.29
C ASN A 112 -6.18 -3.85 -13.50
N ILE A 113 -7.00 -2.83 -13.21
CA ILE A 113 -8.46 -3.03 -13.18
C ILE A 113 -9.05 -3.40 -14.54
N ASN A 114 -8.52 -2.84 -15.62
CA ASN A 114 -8.94 -3.16 -16.98
C ASN A 114 -8.66 -4.64 -17.31
N GLU A 115 -7.46 -5.11 -16.97
CA GLU A 115 -7.06 -6.50 -17.17
C GLU A 115 -7.95 -7.48 -16.38
N TYR A 116 -8.31 -7.14 -15.15
CA TYR A 116 -9.26 -7.96 -14.38
C TYR A 116 -10.67 -7.91 -14.95
N GLN A 117 -11.11 -6.75 -15.44
CA GLN A 117 -12.41 -6.59 -16.06
C GLN A 117 -12.53 -7.40 -17.35
N GLU A 118 -11.46 -7.46 -18.15
CA GLU A 118 -11.36 -8.33 -19.34
C GLU A 118 -11.38 -9.81 -18.96
N THR A 119 -10.67 -10.19 -17.88
CA THR A 119 -10.54 -11.59 -17.45
C THR A 119 -11.85 -12.15 -16.88
N PHE A 120 -12.54 -11.40 -16.03
CA PHE A 120 -13.71 -11.90 -15.28
C PHE A 120 -15.05 -11.34 -15.74
N GLY A 121 -15.07 -10.26 -16.52
CA GLY A 121 -16.31 -9.64 -16.97
C GLY A 121 -17.22 -9.27 -15.80
N LYS A 122 -18.47 -9.74 -15.85
CA LYS A 122 -19.50 -9.52 -14.82
C LYS A 122 -19.23 -10.21 -13.48
N ASP A 123 -18.29 -11.16 -13.43
CA ASP A 123 -17.97 -11.91 -12.22
C ASP A 123 -16.92 -11.16 -11.36
N LEU A 124 -16.34 -10.06 -11.87
CA LEU A 124 -15.49 -9.18 -11.09
C LEU A 124 -16.32 -8.34 -10.11
N GLY A 125 -15.97 -8.44 -8.82
CA GLY A 125 -16.42 -7.51 -7.80
C GLY A 125 -15.27 -6.62 -7.32
N VAL A 126 -15.53 -5.32 -7.16
CA VAL A 126 -14.60 -4.37 -6.54
C VAL A 126 -15.28 -3.71 -5.36
N THR A 127 -14.61 -3.70 -4.21
CA THR A 127 -15.09 -3.05 -2.98
C THR A 127 -13.95 -2.29 -2.29
N THR A 128 -14.30 -1.42 -1.34
CA THR A 128 -13.32 -0.84 -0.42
C THR A 128 -12.74 -1.92 0.48
N LEU A 129 -11.57 -1.66 1.07
CA LEU A 129 -11.05 -2.47 2.16
C LEU A 129 -12.07 -2.54 3.31
N PRO A 130 -12.09 -3.65 4.06
CA PRO A 130 -12.99 -3.80 5.19
C PRO A 130 -12.59 -2.90 6.37
N THR A 131 -13.35 -2.95 7.45
CA THR A 131 -12.92 -2.40 8.74
C THR A 131 -12.09 -3.40 9.54
N ASP A 132 -11.15 -2.91 10.35
CA ASP A 132 -10.44 -3.68 11.37
C ASP A 132 -10.77 -3.10 12.76
N GLY A 133 -11.36 -3.91 13.64
CA GLY A 133 -11.84 -3.43 14.94
C GLY A 133 -12.85 -2.27 14.85
N GLY A 134 -13.69 -2.26 13.80
CA GLY A 134 -14.69 -1.22 13.54
C GLY A 134 -14.14 0.09 12.96
N LYS A 135 -12.82 0.19 12.72
CA LYS A 135 -12.18 1.34 12.07
C LYS A 135 -11.90 1.04 10.59
N PRO A 136 -12.13 1.99 9.66
CA PRO A 136 -11.78 1.80 8.25
C PRO A 136 -10.28 1.57 8.08
N MET A 137 -9.89 0.54 7.33
CA MET A 137 -8.48 0.32 6.99
C MET A 137 -7.96 1.43 6.07
N LYS A 138 -6.72 1.86 6.33
CA LYS A 138 -6.10 3.01 5.65
C LYS A 138 -4.90 2.56 4.80
N PRO A 139 -5.08 2.30 3.50
CA PRO A 139 -3.95 2.04 2.61
C PRO A 139 -3.19 3.34 2.36
N PHE A 140 -2.01 3.26 1.76
CA PHE A 140 -1.32 4.46 1.28
C PHE A 140 -2.07 5.12 0.13
N LEU A 141 -2.16 6.45 0.17
CA LEU A 141 -2.53 7.27 -0.97
C LEU A 141 -1.25 7.72 -1.68
N GLY A 142 -1.06 7.21 -2.90
CA GLY A 142 -0.02 7.67 -3.81
C GLY A 142 -0.56 8.65 -4.84
N VAL A 143 0.16 9.74 -5.06
CA VAL A 143 -0.14 10.71 -6.12
C VAL A 143 1.03 10.73 -7.08
N ARG A 144 0.76 10.46 -8.36
CA ARG A 144 1.74 10.65 -9.43
C ARG A 144 1.65 12.08 -9.94
N GLY A 145 2.80 12.71 -10.14
CA GLY A 145 2.91 14.08 -10.62
C GLY A 145 4.03 14.22 -11.63
N TRP A 146 3.92 15.25 -12.46
CA TRP A 146 5.00 15.70 -13.33
C TRP A 146 5.84 16.73 -12.60
N TYR A 147 7.15 16.55 -12.61
CA TYR A 147 8.10 17.45 -11.97
C TYR A 147 9.01 18.08 -13.02
N LEU A 148 9.22 19.40 -12.91
CA LEU A 148 10.15 20.12 -13.78
C LEU A 148 11.54 20.13 -13.13
N SER A 149 12.52 19.55 -13.80
CA SER A 149 13.92 19.64 -13.37
C SER A 149 14.38 21.10 -13.33
N GLU A 150 15.02 21.49 -12.23
CA GLU A 150 15.63 22.81 -12.08
C GLU A 150 16.71 23.09 -13.13
N TYR A 151 17.36 22.02 -13.62
CA TYR A 151 18.43 22.07 -14.62
C TYR A 151 17.92 22.12 -16.07
N SER A 152 16.61 22.08 -16.30
CA SER A 152 16.06 22.15 -17.66
C SER A 152 16.45 23.45 -18.36
N LYS A 153 17.00 23.33 -19.58
CA LYS A 153 17.27 24.48 -20.47
C LYS A 153 16.01 25.00 -21.18
N HIS A 154 14.90 24.26 -21.08
CA HIS A 154 13.64 24.56 -21.78
C HIS A 154 12.45 24.66 -20.80
N LYS A 155 12.61 25.40 -19.70
CA LYS A 155 11.60 25.50 -18.62
C LYS A 155 10.23 25.96 -19.11
N TYR A 156 10.19 26.92 -20.03
CA TYR A 156 8.94 27.42 -20.61
C TYR A 156 8.18 26.31 -21.34
N TRP A 157 8.81 25.66 -22.32
CA TRP A 157 8.18 24.58 -23.09
C TRP A 157 7.85 23.35 -22.26
N ALA A 158 8.70 23.02 -21.28
CA ALA A 158 8.40 21.92 -20.35
C ALA A 158 7.16 22.23 -19.49
N LYS A 159 7.02 23.46 -19.00
CA LYS A 159 5.81 23.90 -18.27
C LYS A 159 4.58 23.85 -19.17
N ASP A 160 4.69 24.32 -20.41
CA ASP A 160 3.59 24.30 -21.39
C ASP A 160 3.12 22.86 -21.67
N LEU A 161 4.06 21.95 -21.90
CA LEU A 161 3.77 20.52 -22.04
C LEU A 161 3.11 19.95 -20.78
N MET A 162 3.62 20.28 -19.59
CA MET A 162 3.02 19.82 -18.32
C MET A 162 1.57 20.31 -18.17
N LEU A 163 1.26 21.55 -18.56
CA LEU A 163 -0.11 22.08 -18.54
C LEU A 163 -1.00 21.36 -19.56
N TYR A 164 -0.48 21.07 -20.75
CA TYR A 164 -1.20 20.34 -21.79
C TYR A 164 -1.54 18.90 -21.37
N ILE A 165 -0.56 18.14 -20.87
CA ILE A 165 -0.76 16.74 -20.46
C ILE A 165 -1.61 16.61 -19.20
N THR A 166 -1.66 17.65 -18.37
CA THR A 166 -2.53 17.72 -17.20
C THR A 166 -3.80 18.53 -17.46
N SER A 167 -4.13 18.87 -18.70
CA SER A 167 -5.38 19.53 -19.05
C SER A 167 -6.58 18.62 -18.79
N LYS A 168 -7.78 19.19 -18.67
CA LYS A 168 -9.01 18.43 -18.45
C LYS A 168 -9.21 17.39 -19.56
N ASP A 169 -9.10 17.79 -20.82
CA ASP A 169 -9.38 16.92 -21.96
C ASP A 169 -8.35 15.79 -22.08
N THR A 170 -7.07 16.08 -21.88
CA THR A 170 -6.02 15.05 -21.89
C THR A 170 -6.20 14.06 -20.74
N LEU A 171 -6.48 14.55 -19.53
CA LEU A 171 -6.68 13.68 -18.37
C LEU A 171 -8.00 12.90 -18.45
N GLN A 172 -9.06 13.47 -19.03
CA GLN A 172 -10.31 12.75 -19.28
C GLN A 172 -10.08 11.58 -20.24
N LYS A 173 -9.41 11.82 -21.37
CA LYS A 173 -9.01 10.77 -22.30
C LYS A 173 -8.16 9.70 -21.61
N TYR A 174 -7.17 10.12 -20.83
CA TYR A 174 -6.30 9.20 -20.09
C TYR A 174 -7.06 8.35 -19.06
N THR A 175 -8.00 8.95 -18.31
CA THR A 175 -8.88 8.22 -17.39
C THR A 175 -9.77 7.21 -18.10
N ASP A 176 -10.31 7.57 -19.27
CA ASP A 176 -11.20 6.70 -20.02
C ASP A 176 -10.46 5.51 -20.67
N GLU A 177 -9.22 5.72 -21.14
CA GLU A 177 -8.42 4.67 -21.78
C GLU A 177 -7.68 3.78 -20.74
N MET A 178 -7.09 4.37 -19.72
CA MET A 178 -6.20 3.66 -18.78
C MET A 178 -6.90 3.23 -17.50
N SER A 179 -8.16 3.62 -17.30
CA SER A 179 -8.88 3.46 -16.03
C SER A 179 -8.05 3.92 -14.82
N GLU A 180 -7.52 5.14 -14.89
CA GLU A 180 -6.79 5.74 -13.78
C GLU A 180 -7.52 6.94 -13.19
N ILE A 181 -7.46 7.05 -11.86
CA ILE A 181 -7.98 8.20 -11.11
C ILE A 181 -6.97 9.35 -11.19
N THR A 182 -7.46 10.56 -11.44
CA THR A 182 -6.64 11.77 -11.53
C THR A 182 -6.91 12.70 -10.35
N GLY A 183 -5.99 13.64 -10.10
CA GLY A 183 -6.15 14.66 -9.06
C GLY A 183 -7.12 15.79 -9.43
N ARG A 184 -7.70 15.80 -10.64
CA ARG A 184 -8.64 16.83 -11.09
C ARG A 184 -10.07 16.47 -10.71
N VAL A 185 -10.75 17.39 -10.03
CA VAL A 185 -12.16 17.20 -9.61
C VAL A 185 -13.18 17.30 -10.76
N ASP A 186 -12.77 17.88 -11.88
CA ASP A 186 -13.56 18.07 -13.09
C ASP A 186 -13.35 16.97 -14.14
N VAL A 187 -12.49 15.99 -13.86
CA VAL A 187 -12.30 14.74 -14.63
C VAL A 187 -13.05 13.63 -13.91
N LYS A 188 -13.86 12.85 -14.63
CA LYS A 188 -14.67 11.79 -14.03
C LYS A 188 -14.53 10.51 -14.83
N SER A 189 -14.29 9.39 -14.16
CA SER A 189 -14.35 8.09 -14.82
C SER A 189 -15.80 7.62 -14.97
N SER A 190 -16.11 7.08 -16.14
CA SER A 190 -17.33 6.31 -16.38
C SER A 190 -17.25 4.89 -15.80
N ASN A 191 -16.03 4.40 -15.50
CA ASN A 191 -15.81 3.06 -14.98
C ASN A 191 -16.33 2.93 -13.52
N PRO A 192 -17.37 2.12 -13.25
CA PRO A 192 -17.93 2.00 -11.91
C PRO A 192 -16.93 1.44 -10.90
N ASN A 193 -15.95 0.63 -11.33
CA ASN A 193 -14.92 0.08 -10.46
C ASN A 193 -13.99 1.18 -9.92
N LEU A 194 -13.71 2.23 -10.71
CA LEU A 194 -12.87 3.34 -10.24
C LEU A 194 -13.52 4.18 -9.14
N LYS A 195 -14.85 4.30 -9.15
CA LYS A 195 -15.58 4.99 -8.06
C LYS A 195 -15.36 4.35 -6.70
N VAL A 196 -15.11 3.04 -6.67
CA VAL A 196 -14.79 2.31 -5.44
C VAL A 196 -13.40 2.67 -4.93
N PHE A 197 -12.41 2.76 -5.83
CA PHE A 197 -11.06 3.22 -5.48
C PHE A 197 -11.07 4.71 -5.04
N GLU A 198 -11.87 5.57 -5.68
CA GLU A 198 -12.07 6.96 -5.24
C GLU A 198 -12.68 7.01 -3.83
N LYS A 199 -13.64 6.13 -3.51
CA LYS A 199 -14.20 6.00 -2.16
C LYS A 199 -13.14 5.55 -1.17
N GLN A 200 -12.32 4.55 -1.51
CA GLN A 200 -11.22 4.09 -0.65
C GLN A 200 -10.18 5.20 -0.41
N ALA A 201 -9.88 6.01 -1.42
CA ALA A 201 -8.90 7.09 -1.33
C ALA A 201 -9.26 8.15 -0.26
N ARG A 202 -10.55 8.32 0.07
CA ARG A 202 -11.01 9.21 1.15
C ARG A 202 -10.62 8.73 2.56
N HIS A 203 -10.28 7.44 2.69
CA HIS A 203 -9.82 6.83 3.93
C HIS A 203 -8.31 6.51 3.90
N ALA A 204 -7.63 6.74 2.78
CA ALA A 204 -6.22 6.43 2.62
C ALA A 204 -5.34 7.49 3.32
N GLU A 205 -4.16 7.07 3.78
CA GLU A 205 -3.16 7.96 4.39
C GLU A 205 -2.19 8.44 3.29
N PRO A 206 -2.05 9.76 3.04
CA PRO A 206 -1.02 10.28 2.16
C PRO A 206 0.36 9.80 2.59
N MET A 207 1.12 9.23 1.66
CA MET A 207 2.50 8.84 1.95
C MET A 207 3.31 10.06 2.44
N PRO A 208 4.16 9.91 3.48
CA PRO A 208 5.10 10.95 3.86
C PRO A 208 5.94 11.38 2.65
N ASN A 209 5.94 12.68 2.35
CA ASN A 209 6.62 13.27 1.20
C ASN A 209 8.02 13.80 1.55
N ILE A 210 8.50 13.52 2.76
CA ILE A 210 9.84 13.90 3.23
C ILE A 210 10.90 12.92 2.69
N PRO A 211 12.15 13.39 2.45
CA PRO A 211 13.22 12.55 1.89
C PRO A 211 13.48 11.25 2.66
N GLU A 212 13.33 11.27 3.97
CA GLU A 212 13.59 10.18 4.92
C GLU A 212 12.67 9.00 4.70
N MET A 213 11.49 9.20 4.11
CA MET A 213 10.58 8.11 3.75
C MET A 213 11.25 7.09 2.82
N ARG A 214 12.26 7.50 2.03
CA ARG A 214 13.05 6.58 1.21
C ARG A 214 13.80 5.53 2.02
N GLN A 215 14.18 5.86 3.25
CA GLN A 215 14.91 4.96 4.14
C GLN A 215 14.00 3.90 4.78
N VAL A 216 12.68 4.04 4.69
CA VAL A 216 11.70 3.17 5.35
C VAL A 216 11.40 1.91 4.54
N TRP A 217 11.31 2.03 3.21
CA TRP A 217 10.76 0.98 2.34
C TRP A 217 11.52 -0.34 2.44
N GLU A 218 12.86 -0.30 2.31
CA GLU A 218 13.69 -1.50 2.30
C GLU A 218 13.72 -2.18 3.68
N PRO A 219 14.01 -1.50 4.81
CA PRO A 219 13.97 -2.14 6.12
C PRO A 219 12.60 -2.73 6.47
N MET A 220 11.49 -2.04 6.16
CA MET A 220 10.15 -2.57 6.41
C MET A 220 9.79 -3.75 5.49
N GLY A 221 10.26 -3.75 4.24
CA GLY A 221 10.16 -4.89 3.34
C GLY A 221 10.92 -6.10 3.87
N ASN A 222 12.18 -5.90 4.32
CA ASN A 222 13.01 -6.94 4.93
C ASN A 222 12.38 -7.50 6.20
N ALA A 223 11.86 -6.64 7.08
CA ALA A 223 11.11 -7.07 8.27
C ALA A 223 9.92 -7.95 7.90
N SER A 224 9.14 -7.55 6.89
CA SER A 224 7.99 -8.33 6.40
C SER A 224 8.42 -9.70 5.86
N ILE A 225 9.54 -9.77 5.13
CA ILE A 225 10.14 -11.04 4.67
C ILE A 225 10.56 -11.91 5.86
N PHE A 226 11.28 -11.37 6.84
CA PHE A 226 11.73 -12.14 7.99
C PHE A 226 10.56 -12.66 8.84
N ILE A 227 9.52 -11.84 9.03
CA ILE A 227 8.28 -12.22 9.71
C ILE A 227 7.61 -13.39 8.97
N SER A 228 7.53 -13.34 7.63
CA SER A 228 6.97 -14.44 6.83
C SER A 228 7.76 -15.75 6.96
N ASN A 229 9.05 -15.65 7.30
CA ASN A 229 9.95 -16.77 7.54
C ASN A 229 10.00 -17.21 9.02
N GLY A 230 9.15 -16.64 9.88
CA GLY A 230 9.00 -17.05 11.28
C GLY A 230 9.86 -16.28 12.28
N LYS A 231 10.55 -15.21 11.86
CA LYS A 231 11.26 -14.33 12.81
C LYS A 231 10.26 -13.66 13.75
N ASN A 232 10.61 -13.52 15.02
CA ASN A 232 9.75 -12.83 15.98
C ASN A 232 9.38 -11.41 15.47
N PRO A 233 8.08 -11.05 15.40
CA PRO A 233 7.66 -9.78 14.82
C PRO A 233 8.19 -8.54 15.51
N LYS A 234 8.24 -8.54 16.86
CA LYS A 234 8.81 -7.42 17.61
C LYS A 234 10.29 -7.24 17.26
N GLN A 235 11.06 -8.32 17.25
CA GLN A 235 12.48 -8.27 16.91
C GLN A 235 12.69 -7.75 15.48
N ALA A 236 11.94 -8.26 14.49
CA ALA A 236 12.07 -7.83 13.11
C ALA A 236 11.75 -6.33 12.93
N LEU A 237 10.72 -5.82 13.61
CA LEU A 237 10.34 -4.41 13.55
C LEU A 237 11.30 -3.50 14.33
N ASP A 238 11.85 -3.96 15.46
CA ASP A 238 12.87 -3.23 16.21
C ASP A 238 14.15 -3.05 15.37
N GLU A 239 14.61 -4.11 14.71
CA GLU A 239 15.75 -4.05 13.78
C GLU A 239 15.48 -3.09 12.63
N ALA A 240 14.32 -3.19 11.97
CA ALA A 240 13.93 -2.25 10.91
C ALA A 240 13.93 -0.80 11.40
N THR A 241 13.37 -0.54 12.58
CA THR A 241 13.29 0.79 13.18
C THR A 241 14.69 1.34 13.48
N ASN A 242 15.59 0.50 13.96
CA ASN A 242 16.98 0.86 14.21
C ASN A 242 17.72 1.19 12.91
N ASP A 243 17.60 0.36 11.89
CA ASP A 243 18.22 0.59 10.58
C ASP A 243 17.76 1.92 9.97
N ILE A 244 16.45 2.19 10.01
CA ILE A 244 15.86 3.45 9.55
C ILE A 244 16.43 4.63 10.33
N THR A 245 16.51 4.51 11.66
CA THR A 245 17.07 5.55 12.51
C THR A 245 18.53 5.86 12.15
N GLN A 246 19.35 4.84 11.89
CA GLN A 246 20.74 5.04 11.48
C GLN A 246 20.85 5.64 10.09
N ASN A 247 20.06 5.17 9.13
CA ASN A 247 20.03 5.72 7.77
C ASN A 247 19.64 7.20 7.75
N ILE A 248 18.66 7.60 8.58
CA ILE A 248 18.27 9.00 8.75
C ILE A 248 19.40 9.83 9.36
N LYS A 249 20.13 9.30 10.34
CA LYS A 249 21.32 9.99 10.92
C LYS A 249 22.42 10.21 9.88
N ILE A 250 22.64 9.25 8.99
CA ILE A 250 23.63 9.36 7.90
C ILE A 250 23.22 10.43 6.88
N LEU A 251 21.92 10.57 6.60
CA LEU A 251 21.40 11.64 5.74
C LEU A 251 21.59 13.04 6.33
N HIS A 252 21.61 13.16 7.66
CA HIS A 252 21.70 14.43 8.40
C HIS A 252 22.91 14.51 9.34
N PRO A 253 24.15 14.47 8.81
CA PRO A 253 25.35 14.39 9.65
C PRO A 253 25.50 15.60 10.60
N SER A 254 25.09 16.80 10.18
CA SER A 254 25.20 18.03 10.97
C SER A 254 24.22 18.15 12.15
N GLN A 255 23.22 17.28 12.23
CA GLN A 255 22.30 17.24 13.38
C GLN A 255 22.77 16.30 14.49
N ASN A 256 23.82 15.51 14.24
CA ASN A 256 24.37 14.56 15.21
C ASN A 256 25.27 15.22 16.26
N ASP A 257 25.87 16.38 15.96
CA ASP A 257 26.86 17.04 16.83
C ASP A 257 26.24 17.90 17.95
N LYS A 258 24.92 18.16 17.93
CA LYS A 258 24.25 19.01 18.94
C LYS A 258 23.80 18.27 20.21
N LYS A 259 24.23 17.02 20.41
CA LYS A 259 23.98 16.24 21.65
C LYS A 259 25.24 16.04 22.50
N GLY A 260 26.30 16.78 22.21
CA GLY A 260 27.61 16.62 22.84
C GLY A 260 28.10 17.81 23.68
N ASP A 261 27.24 18.76 24.06
CA ASP A 261 27.55 19.85 25.01
C ASP A 261 26.53 19.92 26.14
#